data_AF-A0A2W5PWH4-F1
#
_entry.id   AF-A0A2W5PWH4-F1
#
_cell.length_a   1.000
_cell.length_b   1.000
_cell.length_c   1.000
_cell.angle_alpha   90.00
_cell.angle_beta   90.00
_cell.angle_gamma   90.00
#
_symmetry.space_group_name_H-M   'P 1'
#
loop_
_entity.id
_entity.type
_entity.pdbx_description
1 polymer ?
#
loop_
_entity_poly.entity_id
_entity_poly.type
_entity_poly.pdbx_seq_one_letter_code
_entity_poly.pdbx_strand_id
1 'polypeptide(L)'
;MLSGHPHIKSIRVSETYLNDRTMRRLVVDTDLLMPESGRIEENRKLLDLHNYLENIAVNDFADFDEVEIRTPKTNIGDAAIRMSA
;
A
#
# COMPACT_ATOMS: atom_id res chain seq x y z
N MET A 1 -19.53 15.53 -7.88
CA MET A 1 -18.55 14.45 -8.13
C MET A 1 -17.58 14.48 -6.95
N LEU A 2 -17.77 13.59 -5.98
CA LEU A 2 -16.93 13.50 -4.80
C LEU A 2 -15.70 12.64 -5.14
N SER A 3 -14.53 13.24 -4.95
CA SER A 3 -13.16 12.76 -5.16
C SER A 3 -12.99 11.24 -5.24
N GLY A 4 -12.75 10.73 -6.44
CA GLY A 4 -12.53 9.31 -6.74
C GLY A 4 -11.13 8.78 -6.38
N HIS A 5 -10.47 9.34 -5.38
CA HIS A 5 -9.22 8.76 -4.88
C HIS A 5 -9.53 7.86 -3.68
N PRO A 6 -9.12 6.57 -3.73
CA PRO A 6 -9.33 5.65 -2.63
C PRO A 6 -8.60 6.20 -1.40
N HIS A 7 -9.07 5.79 -0.22
CA HIS A 7 -8.67 6.15 1.15
C HIS A 7 -7.15 6.31 1.44
N ILE A 8 -6.44 7.15 0.71
CA ILE A 8 -5.00 7.39 0.79
C ILE A 8 -4.80 8.68 1.56
N LYS A 9 -4.13 8.59 2.71
CA LYS A 9 -3.72 9.75 3.48
C LYS A 9 -2.42 10.36 2.97
N SER A 10 -1.46 9.51 2.64
CA SER A 10 -0.15 9.95 2.16
C SER A 10 0.50 8.90 1.27
N ILE A 11 1.30 9.40 0.34
CA ILE A 11 2.16 8.60 -0.51
C ILE A 11 3.57 9.14 -0.29
N ARG A 12 4.53 8.26 -0.03
CA ARG A 12 5.95 8.60 0.07
C ARG A 12 6.80 7.53 -0.60
N VAL A 13 7.99 7.92 -1.01
CA VAL A 13 8.99 6.98 -1.53
C VAL A 13 9.99 6.69 -0.42
N SER A 14 10.27 5.41 -0.18
CA SER A 14 11.29 4.93 0.71
C SER A 14 12.38 4.26 -0.11
N GLU A 15 13.56 4.83 -0.13
CA GLU A 15 14.72 4.26 -0.84
C GLU A 15 15.64 3.59 0.17
N THR A 16 15.97 2.32 -0.09
CA THR A 16 16.92 1.58 0.72
C THR A 16 18.05 1.08 -0.17
N TYR A 17 19.29 1.34 0.22
CA TYR A 17 20.44 0.82 -0.51
C TYR A 17 20.82 -0.56 0.03
N LEU A 18 20.66 -1.59 -0.80
CA LEU A 18 20.89 -3.00 -0.43
C LEU A 18 21.63 -3.70 -1.57
N ASN A 19 22.73 -4.41 -1.26
CA ASN A 19 23.48 -5.23 -2.22
C ASN A 19 23.85 -4.49 -3.51
N ASP A 20 24.45 -3.30 -3.39
CA ASP A 20 24.86 -2.43 -4.50
C ASP A 20 23.74 -1.95 -5.43
N ARG A 21 22.46 -2.11 -5.04
CA ARG A 21 21.28 -1.63 -5.75
C ARG A 21 20.45 -0.71 -4.85
N THR A 22 19.87 0.34 -5.44
CA THR A 22 18.82 1.14 -4.79
C THR A 22 17.49 0.42 -4.97
N MET A 23 16.87 0.05 -3.85
CA MET A 23 15.49 -0.47 -3.80
C MET A 23 14.55 0.68 -3.49
N ARG A 24 13.59 0.96 -4.37
CA ARG A 24 12.62 2.05 -4.24
C ARG A 24 11.27 1.46 -3.90
N ARG A 25 10.78 1.73 -2.69
CA ARG A 25 9.47 1.30 -2.22
C ARG A 25 8.50 2.46 -2.21
N LEU A 26 7.34 2.30 -2.85
CA LEU A 26 6.22 3.21 -2.70
C LEU A 26 5.45 2.87 -1.42
N VAL A 27 5.39 3.77 -0.47
CA VAL A 27 4.65 3.56 0.79
C VAL A 27 3.38 4.41 0.77
N VAL A 28 2.24 3.76 0.91
CA VAL A 28 0.90 4.35 0.89
C VAL A 28 0.28 4.16 2.26
N ASP A 29 0.02 5.27 2.97
CA ASP A 29 -0.71 5.21 4.24
C ASP A 29 -2.21 5.42 4.01
N THR A 30 -3.03 4.62 4.68
CA THR A 30 -4.49 4.68 4.61
C THR A 30 -5.11 4.81 6.01
N ASP A 31 -6.34 5.31 6.09
CA ASP A 31 -7.16 5.27 7.31
C ASP A 31 -8.00 3.98 7.43
N LEU A 32 -7.94 3.11 6.43
CA LEU A 32 -8.62 1.83 6.43
C LEU A 32 -7.97 0.87 7.42
N LEU A 33 -8.79 0.27 8.28
CA LEU A 33 -8.33 -0.73 9.24
C LEU A 33 -8.17 -2.08 8.56
N MET A 34 -7.07 -2.75 8.88
CA MET A 34 -6.90 -4.17 8.58
C MET A 34 -7.93 -5.00 9.39
N PRO A 35 -8.65 -5.94 8.76
CA PRO A 35 -9.48 -6.91 9.49
C PRO A 35 -8.67 -7.70 10.52
N GLU A 36 -9.30 -8.13 11.61
CA GLU A 36 -8.63 -8.93 12.66
C GLU A 36 -8.00 -10.23 12.12
N SER A 37 -8.59 -10.79 11.07
CA SER A 37 -8.08 -11.96 10.36
C SER A 37 -6.80 -11.70 9.56
N GLY A 38 -6.45 -10.43 9.32
CA GLY A 38 -5.39 -10.02 8.40
C GLY A 38 -5.74 -10.19 6.91
N ARG A 39 -6.96 -10.63 6.58
CA ARG A 39 -7.38 -10.89 5.20
C ARG A 39 -7.99 -9.64 4.58
N ILE A 40 -7.32 -9.11 3.56
CA ILE A 40 -7.66 -7.84 2.90
C ILE A 40 -9.06 -7.92 2.27
N GLU A 41 -9.44 -9.10 1.77
CA GLU A 41 -10.71 -9.37 1.10
C GLU A 41 -11.93 -9.18 2.02
N GLU A 42 -11.74 -9.23 3.33
CA GLU A 42 -12.79 -9.00 4.32
C GLU A 42 -13.09 -7.51 4.51
N ASN A 43 -12.22 -6.62 4.03
CA ASN A 43 -12.46 -5.18 3.96
C ASN A 43 -12.52 -4.72 2.49
N ARG A 44 -13.74 -4.60 1.95
CA ARG A 44 -13.97 -4.19 0.57
C ARG A 44 -13.22 -2.93 0.16
N LYS A 45 -13.15 -1.91 1.03
CA LYS A 45 -12.45 -0.65 0.71
C LYS A 45 -10.95 -0.84 0.62
N LEU A 46 -10.39 -1.72 1.44
CA LEU A 46 -8.97 -2.03 1.45
C LEU A 46 -8.60 -2.89 0.23
N LEU A 47 -9.49 -3.82 -0.15
CA LEU A 47 -9.38 -4.57 -1.40
C LEU A 47 -9.46 -3.66 -2.63
N ASP A 48 -10.40 -2.71 -2.64
CA ASP A 48 -10.52 -1.73 -3.74
C ASP A 48 -9.25 -0.87 -3.85
N LEU A 49 -8.67 -0.43 -2.72
CA LEU A 49 -7.40 0.29 -2.67
C LEU A 49 -6.23 -0.58 -3.18
N HIS A 50 -6.17 -1.84 -2.75
CA HIS A 50 -5.17 -2.81 -3.21
C HIS A 50 -5.20 -2.96 -4.73
N ASN A 51 -6.38 -3.24 -5.29
CA ASN A 51 -6.55 -3.45 -6.73
C ASN A 51 -6.27 -2.18 -7.54
N TYR A 52 -6.62 -1.01 -7.00
CA TYR A 52 -6.25 0.27 -7.60
C TYR A 52 -4.73 0.45 -7.67
N LEU A 53 -4.02 0.15 -6.58
CA LEU A 53 -2.57 0.29 -6.53
C LEU A 53 -1.86 -0.76 -7.38
N GLU A 54 -2.34 -2.00 -7.45
CA GLU A 54 -1.81 -2.99 -8.40
C GLU A 54 -1.96 -2.55 -9.84
N ASN A 55 -3.13 -2.02 -10.22
CA ASN A 55 -3.36 -1.56 -11.59
C ASN A 55 -2.46 -0.37 -11.94
N ILE A 56 -2.23 0.55 -11.00
CA ILE A 56 -1.28 1.64 -11.22
C ILE A 56 0.15 1.12 -11.19
N ALA A 57 0.46 0.10 -10.38
CA ALA A 57 1.81 -0.46 -10.33
C ALA A 57 2.26 -1.00 -11.68
N VAL A 58 1.38 -1.74 -12.35
CA VAL A 58 1.62 -2.29 -13.69
C VAL A 58 1.83 -1.22 -14.76
N ASN A 59 1.17 -0.05 -14.63
CA ASN A 59 1.12 0.95 -15.70
C ASN A 59 2.00 2.18 -15.48
N ASP A 60 2.12 2.66 -14.24
CA ASP A 60 2.71 3.96 -13.90
C ASP A 60 3.86 3.89 -12.87
N PHE A 61 4.03 2.76 -12.15
CA PHE A 61 5.08 2.62 -11.11
C PHE A 61 6.26 1.73 -11.50
N ALA A 62 6.60 1.64 -12.79
CA ALA A 62 7.74 0.86 -13.29
C ALA A 62 9.10 1.21 -12.63
N ASP A 63 9.19 2.36 -11.97
CA ASP A 63 10.39 2.83 -11.25
C ASP A 63 10.50 2.33 -9.79
N PHE A 64 9.51 1.58 -9.30
CA PHE A 64 9.46 1.07 -7.93
C PHE A 64 9.64 -0.45 -7.92
N ASP A 65 10.29 -0.97 -6.89
CA ASP A 65 10.51 -2.42 -6.71
C ASP A 65 9.42 -3.05 -5.82
N GLU A 66 8.78 -2.25 -4.97
CA GLU A 66 7.80 -2.71 -3.99
C GLU A 66 6.78 -1.62 -3.69
N VAL A 67 5.52 -2.00 -3.44
CA VAL A 67 4.49 -1.12 -2.91
C VAL A 67 4.04 -1.64 -1.54
N GLU A 68 4.00 -0.76 -0.54
CA GLU A 68 3.60 -1.07 0.83
C GLU A 68 2.39 -0.25 1.25
N ILE A 69 1.27 -0.90 1.59
CA ILE A 69 0.07 -0.26 2.13
C ILE A 69 0.12 -0.36 3.65
N ARG A 70 0.16 0.78 4.34
CA ARG A 70 0.13 0.86 5.81
C ARG A 70 -1.24 1.24 6.31
N THR A 71 -1.80 0.36 7.13
CA THR A 71 -3.08 0.59 7.81
C THR A 71 -2.84 1.10 9.24
N PRO A 72 -3.78 1.85 9.84
CA PRO A 72 -3.66 2.28 11.23
C PRO A 72 -3.64 1.08 12.17
N LYS A 73 -2.87 1.18 13.26
CA LYS A 73 -2.82 0.17 14.32
C LYS A 73 -4.22 -0.06 14.89
N THR A 74 -4.73 -1.29 14.79
CA THR A 74 -5.60 -1.83 15.83
C THR A 74 -4.71 -2.11 17.05
N ASN A 75 -5.27 -2.23 18.26
CA ASN A 75 -4.52 -2.43 19.53
C ASN A 75 -3.63 -3.71 19.58
N ILE A 76 -3.38 -4.38 18.44
CA ILE A 76 -2.78 -5.71 18.31
C ILE A 76 -1.44 -5.68 17.51
N GLY A 77 -1.04 -4.57 16.89
CA GLY A 77 0.28 -4.45 16.24
C GLY A 77 0.25 -3.68 14.91
N ASP A 78 1.43 -3.40 14.34
CA ASP A 78 1.55 -2.81 12.99
C ASP A 78 1.09 -3.83 11.92
N ALA A 79 0.16 -3.44 11.05
CA ALA A 79 -0.27 -4.23 9.89
C ALA A 79 0.09 -3.49 8.59
N ALA A 80 1.02 -4.07 7.83
CA ALA A 80 1.46 -3.59 6.53
C ALA A 80 1.29 -4.67 5.47
N ILE A 81 0.72 -4.31 4.33
CA ILE A 81 0.60 -5.16 3.14
C ILE A 81 1.74 -4.80 2.19
N ARG A 82 2.45 -5.79 1.64
CA ARG A 82 3.56 -5.60 0.70
C ARG A 82 3.25 -6.32 -0.61
N MET A 83 3.47 -5.66 -1.74
CA MET A 83 3.35 -6.23 -3.08
C MET A 83 4.61 -5.90 -3.90
N SER A 84 5.04 -6.84 -4.73
CA SER A 84 6.10 -6.59 -5.71
C SER A 84 5.52 -5.79 -6.87
N ALA A 85 6.24 -4.76 -7.32
CA ALA A 85 5.89 -3.99 -8.51
C ALA A 85 6.46 -4.64 -9.78
#